data_AF-A0A852K2L1-F1
#
_entry.id   AF-A0A852K2L1-F1
#
_cell.length_a   1.000
_cell.length_b   1.000
_cell.length_c   1.000
_cell.angle_alpha   90.00
_cell.angle_beta   90.00
_cell.angle_gamma   90.00
#
_symmetry.space_group_name_H-M   'P 1'
#
loop_
_entity.id
_entity.type
_entity.pdbx_description
1 polymer ?
#
loop_
_entity_poly.entity_id
_entity_poly.type
_entity_poly.pdbx_seq_one_letter_code
_entity_poly.pdbx_strand_id
1 'polypeptide(L)'
;RHYWEVEVGPSDGWAFGVAKESIRRKGLTQFSPEEGIWAVQQNGGRYWAVTSPQRTPLCLGGRKLSRVRVYLDYEGEEVSFYDAENMQHIFTFNVAFQEKVFPLFSVCSTVTYIKLC
;
A
#
# COMPACT_ATOMS: atom_id res chain seq x y z
N ARG A 1 2.73 -5.73 -16.42
CA ARG A 1 2.59 -6.44 -15.12
C ARG A 1 3.92 -6.40 -14.40
N HIS A 2 3.93 -5.91 -13.16
CA HIS A 2 5.12 -5.79 -12.34
C HIS A 2 4.79 -6.20 -10.91
N TYR A 3 5.77 -6.69 -10.17
CA TYR A 3 5.63 -6.90 -8.74
C TYR A 3 6.93 -6.59 -8.01
N TRP A 4 6.80 -6.26 -6.74
CA TRP A 4 7.92 -6.15 -5.81
C TRP A 4 7.44 -6.60 -4.43
N GLU A 5 8.40 -6.96 -3.58
CA GLU A 5 8.12 -7.35 -2.21
C GLU A 5 8.64 -6.27 -1.26
N VAL A 6 7.86 -6.05 -0.20
CA VAL A 6 8.12 -5.04 0.81
C VAL A 6 8.14 -5.73 2.15
N GLU A 7 9.31 -5.76 2.78
CA GLU A 7 9.47 -6.12 4.18
C GLU A 7 9.17 -4.88 5.04
N VAL A 8 8.38 -5.09 6.11
CA VAL A 8 8.03 -4.04 7.07
C VAL A 8 8.52 -4.40 8.46
N GLY A 9 8.95 -3.36 9.18
CA GLY A 9 9.36 -3.49 10.58
C GLY A 9 8.19 -3.90 11.49
N PRO A 10 8.50 -4.39 12.71
CA PRO A 10 7.49 -4.87 13.66
C PRO A 10 6.61 -3.76 14.28
N SER A 11 7.01 -2.51 14.08
CA SER A 11 6.40 -1.32 14.68
C SER A 11 5.44 -0.63 13.71
N ASP A 12 4.44 0.05 14.28
CA ASP A 12 3.42 0.80 13.56
C ASP A 12 3.97 2.03 12.81
N GLY A 13 3.16 2.60 11.91
CA GLY A 13 3.48 3.87 11.25
C GLY A 13 4.19 3.72 9.91
N TRP A 14 3.67 2.82 9.06
CA TRP A 14 4.14 2.66 7.69
C TRP A 14 2.97 2.59 6.72
N ALA A 15 3.23 2.99 5.47
CA ALA A 15 2.32 2.83 4.35
C ALA A 15 3.11 2.59 3.06
N PHE A 16 2.60 1.72 2.19
CA PHE A 16 3.20 1.50 0.87
C PHE A 16 2.16 1.06 -0.16
N GLY A 17 2.48 1.28 -1.43
CA GLY A 17 1.61 0.96 -2.55
C GLY A 17 2.08 1.66 -3.81
N VAL A 18 1.16 2.29 -4.53
CA VAL A 18 1.47 3.10 -5.72
C VAL A 18 0.88 4.50 -5.63
N ALA A 19 1.50 5.43 -6.33
CA ALA A 19 1.02 6.79 -6.53
C ALA A 19 1.10 7.19 -8.01
N LYS A 20 0.18 8.04 -8.47
CA LYS A 20 0.26 8.69 -9.79
C LYS A 20 1.53 9.54 -9.93
N GLU A 21 2.05 9.67 -11.15
CA GLU A 21 3.17 10.56 -11.48
C GLU A 21 2.88 12.00 -11.06
N SER A 22 1.66 12.47 -11.37
CA SER A 22 1.16 13.81 -11.13
C SER A 22 0.84 14.15 -9.66
N ILE A 23 1.03 13.21 -8.73
CA ILE A 23 0.65 13.42 -7.33
C ILE A 23 1.28 14.68 -6.75
N ARG A 24 0.49 15.42 -5.94
CA ARG A 24 0.99 16.55 -5.19
C ARG A 24 2.05 16.10 -4.17
N ARG A 25 3.28 16.59 -4.31
CA ARG A 25 4.42 16.26 -3.41
C ARG A 25 4.72 17.33 -2.35
N LYS A 26 4.08 18.50 -2.43
CA LYS A 26 4.30 19.63 -1.52
C LYS A 26 3.10 19.87 -0.61
N GLY A 27 3.36 20.04 0.68
CA GLY A 27 2.35 20.25 1.71
C GLY A 27 1.81 18.93 2.27
N LEU A 28 0.68 19.02 2.97
CA LEU A 28 -0.02 17.84 3.47
C LEU A 28 -0.76 17.16 2.32
N THR A 29 -0.27 16.00 1.90
CA THR A 29 -0.96 15.14 0.91
C THR A 29 -1.75 14.08 1.66
N GLN A 30 -3.07 14.10 1.49
CA GLN A 30 -3.92 13.08 2.05
C GLN A 30 -3.69 11.77 1.28
N PHE A 31 -3.49 10.67 2.01
CA PHE A 31 -3.45 9.36 1.41
C PHE A 31 -4.88 8.94 1.06
N SER A 32 -5.25 9.08 -0.21
CA SER A 32 -6.53 8.62 -0.75
C SER A 32 -6.46 8.33 -2.26
N PRO A 33 -7.40 7.54 -2.81
CA PRO A 33 -7.50 7.31 -4.24
C PRO A 33 -7.73 8.58 -5.07
N GLU A 34 -8.43 9.59 -4.53
CA GLU A 34 -8.68 10.87 -5.19
C GLU A 34 -7.40 11.67 -5.42
N GLU A 35 -6.46 11.62 -4.47
CA GLU A 35 -5.11 12.19 -4.61
C GLU A 35 -4.18 11.29 -5.45
N GLY A 36 -4.70 10.17 -5.97
CA GLY A 36 -3.95 9.24 -6.80
C GLY A 36 -3.06 8.27 -6.02
N ILE A 37 -3.40 7.94 -4.78
CA ILE A 37 -2.70 6.95 -3.95
C ILE A 37 -3.55 5.71 -3.76
N TRP A 38 -2.96 4.54 -4.03
CA TRP A 38 -3.53 3.23 -3.71
C TRP A 38 -2.52 2.44 -2.91
N ALA A 39 -2.82 2.22 -1.63
CA ALA A 39 -1.84 1.71 -0.67
C ALA A 39 -2.50 0.86 0.42
N VAL A 40 -1.66 0.12 1.13
CA VAL A 40 -1.96 -0.45 2.44
C VAL A 40 -1.10 0.25 3.50
N GLN A 41 -1.60 0.33 4.72
CA GLN A 41 -0.89 0.95 5.82
C GLN A 41 -1.13 0.21 7.14
N GLN A 42 -0.20 0.36 8.06
CA GLN A 42 -0.43 0.11 9.48
C GLN A 42 -0.50 1.46 10.21
N ASN A 43 -1.59 1.67 10.94
CA ASN A 43 -1.79 2.83 11.79
C ASN A 43 -2.73 2.51 12.97
N GLY A 44 -2.37 2.96 14.17
CA GLY A 44 -3.12 2.71 15.40
C GLY A 44 -3.18 1.22 15.76
N GLY A 45 -2.11 0.47 15.47
CA GLY A 45 -2.02 -0.98 15.67
C GLY A 45 -2.93 -1.81 14.76
N ARG A 46 -3.51 -1.21 13.73
CA ARG A 46 -4.43 -1.87 12.77
C ARG A 46 -3.96 -1.67 11.35
N TYR A 47 -4.38 -2.58 10.47
CA TYR A 47 -4.08 -2.54 9.05
C TYR A 47 -5.26 -1.99 8.26
N TRP A 48 -4.96 -1.18 7.26
CA TRP A 48 -5.97 -0.49 6.46
C TRP A 48 -5.59 -0.50 4.98
N ALA A 49 -6.58 -0.72 4.12
CA ALA A 49 -6.49 -0.26 2.74
C ALA A 49 -6.84 1.23 2.69
N VAL A 50 -6.06 1.99 1.91
CA VAL A 50 -6.26 3.42 1.68
C VAL A 50 -7.39 3.63 0.66
N THR A 51 -8.62 3.32 1.06
CA THR A 51 -9.85 3.56 0.31
C THR A 51 -10.54 4.85 0.77
N SER A 52 -11.51 5.30 0.00
CA SER A 52 -12.31 6.51 0.22
C SER A 52 -13.79 6.18 -0.02
N PRO A 53 -14.76 6.83 0.69
CA PRO A 53 -14.59 7.95 1.63
C PRO A 53 -14.03 7.55 3.01
N GLN A 54 -14.08 6.27 3.35
CA GLN A 54 -13.54 5.74 4.60
C GLN A 54 -12.56 4.61 4.28
N ARG A 55 -11.46 4.56 5.03
CA ARG A 55 -10.47 3.49 4.91
C ARG A 55 -11.09 2.15 5.27
N THR A 56 -10.79 1.12 4.48
CA THR A 56 -11.27 -0.24 4.71
C THR A 56 -10.34 -0.94 5.71
N PRO A 57 -10.85 -1.40 6.87
CA PRO A 57 -10.08 -2.23 7.78
C PRO A 57 -9.68 -3.55 7.13
N LEU A 58 -8.44 -3.99 7.30
CA LEU A 58 -7.97 -5.28 6.81
C LEU A 58 -8.09 -6.34 7.89
N CYS A 59 -8.96 -7.32 7.66
CA CYS A 59 -9.19 -8.45 8.55
C CYS A 59 -8.16 -9.55 8.31
N LEU A 60 -7.01 -9.44 8.97
CA LEU A 60 -5.95 -10.44 8.84
C LEU A 60 -6.12 -11.64 9.78
N GLY A 61 -7.11 -11.69 10.68
CA GLY A 61 -7.27 -12.85 11.57
C GLY A 61 -6.12 -13.05 12.57
N GLY A 62 -5.50 -11.95 13.02
CA GLY A 62 -4.46 -11.96 14.06
C GLY A 62 -3.02 -12.10 13.55
N ARG A 63 -2.80 -12.46 12.28
CA ARG A 63 -1.46 -12.45 11.66
C ARG A 63 -0.96 -11.01 11.48
N LYS A 64 0.35 -10.85 11.69
CA LYS A 64 1.08 -9.62 11.40
C LYS A 64 1.67 -9.70 10.00
N LEU A 65 1.67 -8.59 9.29
CA LEU A 65 2.37 -8.48 8.01
C LEU A 65 3.85 -8.26 8.28
N SER A 66 4.70 -9.18 7.80
CA SER A 66 6.17 -9.10 7.82
C SER A 66 6.70 -8.73 6.42
N ARG A 67 6.17 -9.39 5.39
CA ARG A 67 6.51 -9.16 3.99
C ARG A 67 5.26 -9.22 3.12
N VAL A 68 5.09 -8.20 2.29
CA VAL A 68 3.91 -8.04 1.42
C VAL A 68 4.38 -7.89 -0.02
N ARG A 69 3.80 -8.69 -0.91
CA ARG A 69 3.95 -8.51 -2.35
C ARG A 69 2.95 -7.47 -2.83
N VAL A 70 3.45 -6.47 -3.54
CA VAL A 70 2.64 -5.55 -4.34
C VAL A 70 2.68 -6.04 -5.77
N TYR A 71 1.50 -6.27 -6.34
CA TYR A 71 1.32 -6.70 -7.72
C TYR A 71 0.56 -5.62 -8.49
N LEU A 72 1.16 -5.11 -9.57
CA LEU A 72 0.60 -4.10 -10.46
C LEU A 72 0.29 -4.74 -11.82
N ASP A 73 -1.00 -4.82 -12.14
CA ASP A 73 -1.47 -5.08 -13.50
C ASP A 73 -1.99 -3.77 -14.11
N TYR A 74 -1.11 -3.05 -14.79
CA TYR A 74 -1.45 -1.75 -15.38
C TYR A 74 -2.53 -1.89 -16.46
N GLU A 75 -2.37 -2.84 -17.38
CA GLU A 75 -3.35 -3.12 -18.44
C GLU A 75 -4.63 -3.79 -17.88
N GLY A 76 -4.49 -4.55 -16.80
CA GLY A 76 -5.60 -5.12 -16.06
C GLY A 76 -6.28 -4.16 -15.08
N GLU A 77 -5.85 -2.90 -15.04
CA GLU A 77 -6.41 -1.85 -14.18
C GLU A 77 -6.46 -2.25 -12.69
N GLU A 78 -5.40 -2.88 -12.17
CA GLU A 78 -5.41 -3.44 -10.82
C GLU A 78 -4.08 -3.23 -10.06
N VAL A 79 -4.21 -2.93 -8.76
CA VAL A 79 -3.14 -3.13 -7.77
C VAL A 79 -3.60 -4.05 -6.67
N SER A 80 -2.87 -5.14 -6.47
CA SER A 80 -3.17 -6.16 -5.48
C SER A 80 -2.03 -6.37 -4.49
N PHE A 81 -2.42 -6.67 -3.25
CA PHE A 81 -1.54 -6.89 -2.13
C PHE A 81 -1.71 -8.32 -1.63
N TYR A 82 -0.59 -9.02 -1.43
CA TYR A 82 -0.58 -10.39 -0.94
C TYR A 82 0.44 -10.54 0.17
N ASP A 83 0.15 -11.40 1.12
CA ASP A 83 1.16 -11.91 2.05
C ASP A 83 2.20 -12.68 1.24
N ALA A 84 3.47 -12.28 1.33
CA ALA A 84 4.54 -12.83 0.50
C ALA A 84 5.03 -14.21 0.96
N GLU A 85 4.63 -14.69 2.15
CA GLU A 85 5.02 -16.01 2.66
C GLU A 85 4.06 -17.09 2.17
N ASN A 86 2.75 -16.80 2.20
CA ASN A 86 1.70 -17.79 1.92
C ASN A 86 0.81 -17.42 0.72
N MET A 87 1.10 -16.31 0.04
CA MET A 87 0.35 -15.79 -1.11
C MET A 87 -1.13 -15.51 -0.82
N GLN A 88 -1.53 -15.38 0.45
CA GLN A 88 -2.90 -15.03 0.79
C GLN A 88 -3.18 -13.59 0.36
N HIS A 89 -4.34 -13.42 -0.24
CA HIS A 89 -4.85 -12.13 -0.65
C HIS A 89 -5.09 -11.23 0.57
N ILE A 90 -4.62 -9.98 0.47
CA ILE A 90 -4.83 -8.94 1.48
C ILE A 90 -5.88 -7.96 0.98
N PHE A 91 -5.66 -7.35 -0.18
CA PHE A 91 -6.54 -6.34 -0.74
C PHE A 91 -6.28 -6.10 -2.22
N THR A 92 -7.29 -5.64 -2.96
CA THR A 92 -7.20 -5.25 -4.37
C THR A 92 -7.89 -3.91 -4.59
N PHE A 93 -7.21 -3.02 -5.30
CA PHE A 93 -7.80 -1.82 -5.90
C PHE A 93 -7.99 -2.03 -7.39
N ASN A 94 -9.20 -1.78 -7.88
CA ASN A 94 -9.47 -1.64 -9.32
C ASN A 94 -9.31 -0.16 -9.68
N VAL A 95 -8.44 0.14 -10.64
CA VAL A 95 -7.93 1.47 -10.95
C VAL A 95 -7.78 1.65 -12.46
N ALA A 96 -8.60 2.52 -13.03
CA ALA A 96 -8.42 2.98 -14.39
C ALA A 96 -7.21 3.94 -14.47
N PHE A 97 -6.02 3.40 -14.75
CA PHE A 97 -4.81 4.20 -14.85
C PHE A 97 -4.84 5.07 -16.10
N GLN A 98 -4.66 6.37 -15.94
CA GLN A 98 -4.61 7.35 -17.04
C GLN A 98 -3.22 7.95 -17.25
N GLU A 99 -2.28 7.58 -16.40
CA GLU A 99 -0.91 8.07 -16.39
C GLU A 99 0.03 7.05 -15.74
N LYS A 100 1.33 7.34 -15.75
CA LYS A 100 2.31 6.49 -15.07
C LYS A 100 2.05 6.47 -13.56
N VAL A 101 2.34 5.34 -12.95
CA VAL A 101 2.35 5.18 -11.50
C VAL A 101 3.74 4.77 -11.02
N PHE A 102 4.07 5.16 -9.81
CA PHE A 102 5.33 4.85 -9.16
C PHE A 102 5.08 4.16 -7.82
N PRO A 103 5.98 3.27 -7.38
CA PRO A 103 5.94 2.74 -6.02
C PRO A 103 5.97 3.89 -5.00
N LEU A 104 5.10 3.80 -4.00
CA LEU A 104 4.99 4.73 -2.90
C LEU A 104 5.43 4.02 -1.61
N PHE A 105 6.29 4.68 -0.84
CA PHE A 105 6.71 4.22 0.49
C PHE A 105 6.66 5.39 1.46
N SER A 106 6.14 5.15 2.65
CA SER A 106 6.06 6.16 3.71
C SER A 106 6.28 5.50 5.06
N VAL A 107 7.12 6.12 5.88
CA VAL A 107 7.40 5.75 7.25
C VAL A 107 7.25 6.99 8.11
N CYS A 108 6.45 6.93 9.17
CA CYS A 108 6.22 8.06 10.09
C CYS A 108 6.77 7.83 11.50
N SER A 109 7.54 6.75 11.70
CA SER A 109 8.16 6.38 12.97
C SER A 109 9.63 6.00 12.77
N THR A 110 10.51 6.44 13.67
CA THR A 110 11.95 6.10 13.64
C THR A 110 12.26 4.67 14.09
N VAL A 111 11.28 3.98 14.67
CA VAL A 111 11.43 2.60 15.18
C VAL A 111 10.80 1.54 14.26
N THR A 112 10.42 1.94 13.05
CA THR A 112 9.96 1.03 11.99
C THR A 112 10.74 1.27 10.71
N TYR A 113 10.60 0.37 9.74
CA TYR A 113 11.25 0.47 8.45
C TYR A 113 10.40 -0.14 7.35
N ILE A 114 10.73 0.24 6.12
CA ILE A 114 10.29 -0.40 4.89
C ILE A 114 11.57 -0.79 4.15
N LYS A 115 11.65 -2.04 3.70
CA LYS A 115 12.77 -2.54 2.90
C LYS A 115 12.23 -3.23 1.64
N LEU A 116 12.76 -2.83 0.50
CA LEU A 116 12.51 -3.53 -0.76
C LEU A 116 13.33 -4.82 -0.81
N CYS A 117 12.68 -5.92 -1.21
CA CYS A 117 13.27 -7.25 -1.35
C CYS A 117 13.47 -7.63 -2.81
#